data_AF-A0A069E3V5-F1
#
_entry.id   AF-A0A069E3V5-F1
#
_cell.length_a   1.000
_cell.length_b   1.000
_cell.length_c   1.000
_cell.angle_alpha   90.00
_cell.angle_beta   90.00
_cell.angle_gamma   90.00
#
_symmetry.space_group_name_H-M   'P 1'
#
loop_
_entity.id
_entity.type
_entity.pdbx_description
1 polymer ?
#
loop_
_entity_poly.entity_id
_entity_poly.type
_entity_poly.pdbx_seq_one_letter_code
_entity_poly.pdbx_strand_id
1 'polypeptide(L)'
;MADAAALHTKDTTDQEFMTDVVEASNTQPVIVDFWAPWCGPCRQLGPVIEKVVESHKGAVKLVKINIDENPAYAGQLGVRSIPAVYAFDKGRPVDAFMGALPEGQVRGFIDKLVTGTDSAQEIADALAQAEAASQAGDVATAAQIYAAVVQHDPENVAAIAGLARCYLANGDKERASATLDMVPEDQKHDSAIKGVRMAIDMMEDAPAADEFDELLNAVMAAPDDHAKRFELAEKYAAAQRYGDAVDHLLIILGSKMDWEEGKAKEKLLQIFEAAGPTDPVTVEGRQRLASLMFA
;
A
#
# COMPACT_ATOMS: atom_id res chain seq x y z
N MET A 1 46.85 9.86 13.65
CA MET A 1 46.11 10.55 12.58
C MET A 1 44.65 10.30 12.89
N ALA A 2 43.91 11.36 13.23
CA ALA A 2 42.54 11.26 13.69
C ALA A 2 41.63 10.80 12.53
N ASP A 3 40.76 9.85 12.84
CA ASP A 3 39.81 9.20 11.96
C ASP A 3 38.88 10.25 11.34
N ALA A 4 38.77 10.28 10.01
CA ALA A 4 37.73 11.03 9.35
C ALA A 4 36.43 10.29 9.64
N ALA A 5 35.64 10.79 10.58
CA ALA A 5 34.36 10.19 10.95
C ALA A 5 33.55 9.92 9.67
N ALA A 6 33.37 8.63 9.34
CA ALA A 6 32.56 8.22 8.20
C ALA A 6 31.13 8.72 8.43
N LEU A 7 30.67 9.64 7.57
CA LEU A 7 29.45 10.44 7.77
C LEU A 7 28.19 9.56 7.88
N HIS A 8 28.27 8.35 7.34
CA HIS A 8 27.16 7.40 7.26
C HIS A 8 27.38 6.13 8.10
N THR A 9 28.30 6.16 9.07
CA THR A 9 28.57 5.04 9.98
C THR A 9 28.25 5.42 11.43
N LYS A 10 27.58 4.51 12.15
CA LYS A 10 27.26 4.66 13.58
C LYS A 10 27.54 3.37 14.35
N ASP A 11 28.19 3.46 15.50
CA ASP A 11 28.19 2.37 16.49
C ASP A 11 26.88 2.38 17.29
N THR A 12 26.32 1.20 17.59
CA THR A 12 25.06 1.07 18.34
C THR A 12 25.21 0.10 19.53
N THR A 13 24.15 0.04 20.33
CA THR A 13 24.02 -0.85 21.50
C THR A 13 22.75 -1.69 21.40
N ASP A 14 22.62 -2.72 22.25
CA ASP A 14 21.36 -3.47 22.34
C ASP A 14 20.16 -2.58 22.72
N GLN A 15 20.37 -1.47 23.43
CA GLN A 15 19.29 -0.55 23.80
C GLN A 15 18.85 0.33 22.63
N GLU A 16 19.77 0.73 21.78
CA GLU A 16 19.52 1.66 20.67
C GLU A 16 19.21 0.96 19.34
N PHE A 17 19.44 -0.36 19.24
CA PHE A 17 19.28 -1.12 18.01
C PHE A 17 17.92 -0.91 17.33
N MET A 18 16.83 -0.87 18.10
CA MET A 18 15.48 -0.63 17.55
C MET A 18 15.44 0.70 16.81
N THR A 19 15.96 1.77 17.39
CA THR A 19 15.94 3.09 16.76
C THR A 19 16.96 3.20 15.63
N ASP A 20 18.18 2.70 15.85
CA ASP A 20 19.29 2.87 14.92
C ASP A 20 19.21 2.00 13.67
N VAL A 21 18.54 0.86 13.78
CA VAL A 21 18.43 -0.14 12.71
C VAL A 21 16.99 -0.27 12.26
N VAL A 22 16.09 -0.70 13.14
CA VAL A 22 14.73 -1.09 12.74
C VAL A 22 13.93 0.14 12.30
N GLU A 23 13.83 1.16 13.15
CA GLU A 23 13.09 2.38 12.83
C GLU A 23 13.75 3.17 11.71
N ALA A 24 15.07 3.33 11.74
CA ALA A 24 15.84 4.00 10.69
C ALA A 24 15.66 3.34 9.31
N SER A 25 15.58 2.00 9.26
CA SER A 25 15.36 1.24 8.01
C SER A 25 14.02 1.50 7.34
N ASN A 26 13.07 2.15 8.01
CA ASN A 26 11.82 2.60 7.35
C ASN A 26 12.04 3.78 6.41
N THR A 27 13.11 4.55 6.61
CA THR A 27 13.41 5.76 5.81
C THR A 27 14.62 5.60 4.90
N GLN A 28 15.58 4.77 5.30
CA GLN A 28 16.83 4.57 4.59
C GLN A 28 17.36 3.17 4.91
N PRO A 29 17.78 2.36 3.94
CA PRO A 29 18.32 1.04 4.21
C PRO A 29 19.50 1.08 5.19
N VAL A 30 19.51 0.12 6.12
CA VAL A 30 20.55 0.02 7.16
C VAL A 30 21.28 -1.31 7.01
N ILE A 31 22.60 -1.24 7.00
CA ILE A 31 23.46 -2.41 7.06
C ILE A 31 24.02 -2.51 8.46
N VAL A 32 23.91 -3.67 9.08
CA VAL A 32 24.45 -3.96 10.41
C VAL A 32 25.66 -4.87 10.30
N ASP A 33 26.83 -4.39 10.72
CA ASP A 33 28.06 -5.18 10.86
C ASP A 33 28.18 -5.67 12.32
N PHE A 34 27.99 -6.98 12.51
CA PHE A 34 28.22 -7.67 13.78
C PHE A 34 29.69 -8.07 13.87
N TRP A 35 30.41 -7.45 14.79
CA TRP A 35 31.86 -7.59 14.91
C TRP A 35 32.31 -7.78 16.37
N ALA A 36 33.59 -8.10 16.56
CA ALA A 36 34.25 -8.07 17.86
C ALA A 36 35.75 -7.72 17.71
N PRO A 37 36.40 -7.14 18.73
CA PRO A 37 37.80 -6.67 18.62
C PRO A 37 38.81 -7.76 18.29
N TRP A 38 38.57 -8.98 18.77
CA TRP A 38 39.42 -10.14 18.56
C TRP A 38 39.26 -10.77 17.16
N CYS A 39 38.22 -10.39 16.42
CA CYS A 39 37.92 -10.93 15.10
C CYS A 39 38.85 -10.33 14.03
N GLY A 40 39.90 -11.08 13.66
CA GLY A 40 40.83 -10.70 12.59
C GLY A 40 40.16 -10.39 11.24
N PRO A 41 39.26 -11.26 10.72
CA PRO A 41 38.54 -10.99 9.47
C PRO A 41 37.63 -9.75 9.53
N CYS A 42 37.02 -9.45 10.69
CA CYS A 42 36.19 -8.26 10.87
C CYS A 42 37.00 -6.98 10.66
N ARG A 43 38.24 -6.94 11.16
CA ARG A 43 39.16 -5.79 10.95
C ARG A 43 39.54 -5.56 9.49
N GLN A 44 39.41 -6.59 8.63
CA GLN A 44 39.63 -6.44 7.19
C GLN A 44 38.34 -6.00 6.48
N LEU A 45 37.19 -6.53 6.90
CA LEU A 45 35.90 -6.26 6.27
C LEU A 45 35.34 -4.88 6.60
N GLY A 46 35.42 -4.44 7.87
CA GLY A 46 34.85 -3.17 8.32
C GLY A 46 35.22 -1.96 7.44
N PRO A 47 36.52 -1.71 7.18
CA PRO A 47 36.94 -0.62 6.31
C PRO A 47 36.45 -0.73 4.86
N VAL A 48 36.22 -1.95 4.36
CA VAL A 48 35.65 -2.19 3.03
C VAL A 48 34.18 -1.78 3.00
N ILE A 49 33.39 -2.17 4.03
CA ILE A 49 31.98 -1.78 4.12
C ILE A 49 31.86 -0.26 4.25
N GLU A 50 32.61 0.35 5.17
CA GLU A 50 32.63 1.81 5.39
C GLU A 50 32.91 2.57 4.09
N LYS A 51 33.92 2.13 3.32
CA LYS A 51 34.27 2.72 2.03
C LYS A 51 33.15 2.62 1.00
N VAL A 52 32.49 1.47 0.91
CA VAL A 52 31.40 1.26 -0.07
C VAL A 52 30.17 2.07 0.34
N VAL A 53 29.81 2.08 1.62
CA VAL A 53 28.70 2.88 2.17
C VAL A 53 28.92 4.37 1.92
N GLU A 54 30.13 4.88 2.19
CA GLU A 54 30.45 6.29 1.93
C GLU A 54 30.35 6.62 0.43
N SER A 55 30.70 5.67 -0.46
CA SER A 55 30.57 5.88 -1.91
C SER A 55 29.11 6.04 -2.38
N HIS A 56 28.15 5.60 -1.57
CA HIS A 56 26.70 5.76 -1.79
C HIS A 56 26.14 7.08 -1.23
N LYS A 57 26.98 7.93 -0.62
CA LYS A 57 26.64 9.32 -0.24
C LYS A 57 25.33 9.44 0.54
N GLY A 58 25.08 8.51 1.46
CA GLY A 58 23.87 8.51 2.27
C GLY A 58 22.65 7.85 1.63
N ALA A 59 22.79 7.03 0.58
CA ALA A 59 21.72 6.13 0.15
C ALA A 59 21.55 4.90 1.07
N VAL A 60 22.58 4.59 1.87
CA VAL A 60 22.57 3.50 2.86
C VAL A 60 23.33 3.96 4.11
N LYS A 61 22.94 3.44 5.27
CA LYS A 61 23.61 3.68 6.56
C LYS A 61 24.30 2.42 7.05
N LEU A 62 25.50 2.56 7.57
CA LEU A 62 26.20 1.49 8.30
C LEU A 62 25.98 1.64 9.80
N VAL A 63 25.55 0.57 10.44
CA VAL A 63 25.49 0.42 11.88
C VAL A 63 26.43 -0.70 12.30
N LYS A 64 27.25 -0.46 13.31
CA LYS A 64 28.22 -1.42 13.82
C LYS A 64 27.84 -1.80 15.23
N ILE A 65 27.83 -3.10 15.52
CA ILE A 65 27.50 -3.61 16.86
C ILE A 65 28.56 -4.59 17.32
N ASN A 66 29.18 -4.28 18.46
CA ASN A 66 30.12 -5.17 19.12
C ASN A 66 29.35 -6.25 19.88
N ILE A 67 29.46 -7.50 19.43
CA ILE A 67 28.70 -8.61 20.01
C ILE A 67 29.20 -9.07 21.38
N ASP A 68 30.43 -8.71 21.78
CA ASP A 68 30.93 -9.01 23.14
C ASP A 68 30.22 -8.14 24.19
N GLU A 69 29.87 -6.91 23.81
CA GLU A 69 29.23 -5.92 24.68
C GLU A 69 27.70 -5.93 24.54
N ASN A 70 27.20 -6.25 23.34
CA ASN A 70 25.79 -6.17 22.96
C ASN A 70 25.35 -7.44 22.21
N PRO A 71 25.18 -8.59 22.90
CA PRO A 71 24.92 -9.88 22.26
C PRO A 71 23.46 -10.12 21.88
N ALA A 72 22.51 -9.32 22.35
CA ALA A 72 21.09 -9.69 22.29
C ALA A 72 20.58 -9.85 20.86
N TYR A 73 20.82 -8.88 19.99
CA TYR A 73 20.34 -8.92 18.60
C TYR A 73 21.11 -9.90 17.73
N ALA A 74 22.40 -10.11 18.01
CA ALA A 74 23.16 -11.18 17.35
C ALA A 74 22.52 -12.55 17.60
N GLY A 75 22.11 -12.82 18.85
CA GLY A 75 21.39 -14.04 19.20
C GLY A 75 20.00 -14.15 18.54
N GLN A 76 19.22 -13.07 18.57
CA GLN A 76 17.87 -13.05 17.97
C GLN A 76 17.88 -13.27 16.45
N LEU A 77 18.85 -12.69 15.75
CA LEU A 77 19.04 -12.85 14.31
C LEU A 77 19.76 -14.15 13.94
N GLY A 78 20.13 -14.97 14.93
CA GLY A 78 20.76 -16.27 14.69
C GLY A 78 22.20 -16.17 14.16
N VAL A 79 22.94 -15.11 14.50
CA VAL A 79 24.35 -14.95 14.17
C VAL A 79 25.18 -16.01 14.90
N ARG A 80 25.77 -16.95 14.15
CA ARG A 80 26.56 -18.07 14.72
C ARG A 80 28.08 -17.91 14.59
N SER A 81 28.52 -16.96 13.76
CA SER A 81 29.93 -16.66 13.51
C SER A 81 30.07 -15.21 13.09
N ILE A 82 31.22 -14.59 13.33
CA ILE A 82 31.52 -13.24 12.86
C ILE A 82 32.74 -13.23 11.93
N PRO A 83 32.83 -12.28 10.97
CA PRO A 83 31.88 -11.19 10.71
C PRO A 83 30.55 -11.68 10.14
N ALA A 84 29.46 -11.01 10.52
CA ALA A 84 28.14 -11.22 9.99
C ALA A 84 27.54 -9.86 9.64
N VAL A 85 26.95 -9.74 8.46
CA VAL A 85 26.39 -8.49 7.97
C VAL A 85 24.95 -8.71 7.56
N TYR A 86 24.05 -7.91 8.11
CA TYR A 86 22.62 -7.95 7.80
C TYR A 86 22.17 -6.66 7.15
N ALA A 87 21.37 -6.74 6.09
CA ALA A 87 20.66 -5.61 5.51
C ALA A 87 19.24 -5.55 6.09
N PHE A 88 18.85 -4.37 6.52
CA PHE A 88 17.51 -4.03 6.96
C PHE A 88 16.90 -3.01 6.01
N ASP A 89 15.66 -3.27 5.61
CA ASP A 89 14.82 -2.35 4.86
C ASP A 89 13.38 -2.49 5.35
N LYS A 90 12.67 -1.37 5.51
CA LYS A 90 11.28 -1.31 6.00
C LYS A 90 11.04 -2.09 7.30
N GLY A 91 11.97 -1.94 8.25
CA GLY A 91 11.85 -2.50 9.60
C GLY A 91 12.12 -4.00 9.71
N ARG A 92 12.61 -4.66 8.64
CA ARG A 92 12.86 -6.11 8.62
C ARG A 92 14.21 -6.44 7.97
N PRO A 93 14.85 -7.56 8.37
CA PRO A 93 16.02 -8.07 7.66
C PRO A 93 15.61 -8.56 6.26
N VAL A 94 16.30 -8.08 5.23
CA VAL A 94 15.99 -8.38 3.82
C VAL A 94 17.07 -9.19 3.12
N ASP A 95 18.32 -9.12 3.58
CA ASP A 95 19.42 -9.93 3.08
C ASP A 95 20.53 -10.03 4.14
N ALA A 96 21.42 -11.01 4.04
CA ALA A 96 22.56 -11.16 4.93
C ALA A 96 23.70 -11.94 4.28
N PHE A 97 24.92 -11.68 4.76
CA PHE A 97 26.07 -12.51 4.45
C PHE A 97 26.96 -12.75 5.66
N MET A 98 27.73 -13.83 5.60
CA MET A 98 28.63 -14.27 6.66
C MET A 98 30.06 -14.38 6.13
N GLY A 99 31.03 -13.98 6.93
CA GLY A 99 32.45 -14.02 6.57
C GLY A 99 32.94 -12.75 5.84
N ALA A 100 34.25 -12.66 5.66
CA ALA A 100 34.87 -11.52 4.99
C ALA A 100 34.75 -11.69 3.46
N LEU A 101 34.02 -10.77 2.81
CA LEU A 101 33.86 -10.75 1.36
C LEU A 101 34.77 -9.70 0.69
N PRO A 102 35.18 -9.91 -0.58
CA PRO A 102 35.88 -8.89 -1.36
C PRO A 102 35.03 -7.64 -1.61
N GLU A 103 35.66 -6.48 -1.81
CA GLU A 103 34.97 -5.19 -2.06
C GLU A 103 33.92 -5.26 -3.17
N GLY A 104 34.17 -5.98 -4.27
CA GLY A 104 33.20 -6.11 -5.36
C GLY A 104 31.91 -6.84 -4.94
N GLN A 105 31.99 -7.82 -4.04
CA GLN A 105 30.81 -8.53 -3.53
C GLN A 105 30.06 -7.69 -2.50
N VAL A 106 30.80 -6.98 -1.64
CA VAL A 106 30.20 -6.00 -0.70
C VAL A 106 29.46 -4.92 -1.49
N ARG A 107 30.08 -4.35 -2.54
CA ARG A 107 29.43 -3.39 -3.44
C ARG A 107 28.17 -3.97 -4.06
N GLY A 108 28.23 -5.16 -4.65
CA GLY A 108 27.05 -5.80 -5.24
C GLY A 108 25.91 -6.07 -4.23
N PHE A 109 26.22 -6.33 -2.97
CA PHE A 109 25.22 -6.46 -1.89
C PHE A 109 24.55 -5.12 -1.58
N ILE A 110 25.34 -4.05 -1.44
CA ILE A 110 24.83 -2.70 -1.16
C ILE A 110 24.05 -2.13 -2.35
N ASP A 111 24.56 -2.28 -3.57
CA ASP A 111 23.93 -1.76 -4.78
C ASP A 111 22.52 -2.36 -4.94
N LYS A 112 22.35 -3.67 -4.68
CA LYS A 112 21.03 -4.33 -4.70
C LYS A 112 20.06 -3.77 -3.67
N LEU A 113 20.55 -3.49 -2.47
CA LEU A 113 19.73 -2.93 -1.39
C LEU A 113 19.23 -1.52 -1.74
N VAL A 114 20.13 -0.67 -2.26
CA VAL A 114 19.80 0.69 -2.67
C VAL A 114 18.85 0.69 -3.87
N THR A 115 19.18 -0.05 -4.92
CA THR A 115 18.33 -0.12 -6.13
C THR A 115 16.94 -0.69 -5.85
N GLY A 116 16.82 -1.71 -4.99
CA GLY A 116 15.52 -2.24 -4.58
C GLY A 116 14.66 -1.21 -3.83
N THR A 117 15.30 -0.33 -3.05
CA THR A 117 14.61 0.75 -2.32
C THR A 117 14.16 1.86 -3.26
N ASP A 118 15.04 2.27 -4.18
CA ASP A 118 14.72 3.29 -5.20
C ASP A 118 13.54 2.83 -6.06
N SER A 119 13.57 1.59 -6.57
CA SER A 119 12.45 1.03 -7.35
C SER A 119 11.15 0.97 -6.53
N ALA A 120 11.22 0.64 -5.24
CA ALA A 120 10.03 0.62 -4.40
C ALA A 120 9.45 2.03 -4.17
N GLN A 121 10.30 3.06 -4.03
CA GLN A 121 9.86 4.44 -3.91
C GLN A 121 9.25 4.96 -5.22
N GLU A 122 9.86 4.65 -6.36
CA GLU A 122 9.33 5.00 -7.69
C GLU A 122 7.94 4.38 -7.92
N ILE A 123 7.74 3.11 -7.53
CA ILE A 123 6.42 2.45 -7.57
C ILE A 123 5.44 3.17 -6.66
N ALA A 124 5.83 3.52 -5.43
CA ALA A 124 4.94 4.19 -4.49
C ALA A 124 4.50 5.57 -5.01
N ASP A 125 5.43 6.35 -5.57
CA ASP A 125 5.16 7.65 -6.16
C ASP A 125 4.26 7.52 -7.40
N ALA A 126 4.49 6.52 -8.24
CA ALA A 126 3.64 6.21 -9.39
C ALA A 126 2.20 5.84 -8.96
N LEU A 127 2.05 4.99 -7.94
CA LEU A 127 0.74 4.62 -7.39
C LEU A 127 0.00 5.85 -6.83
N ALA A 128 0.69 6.74 -6.13
CA ALA A 128 0.10 7.97 -5.61
C ALA A 128 -0.35 8.92 -6.74
N GLN A 129 0.44 9.02 -7.82
CA GLN A 129 0.08 9.82 -9.00
C GLN A 129 -1.12 9.22 -9.75
N ALA A 130 -1.17 7.89 -9.91
CA ALA A 130 -2.28 7.19 -10.54
C ALA A 130 -3.60 7.40 -9.77
N GLU A 131 -3.54 7.29 -8.45
CA GLU A 131 -4.69 7.54 -7.56
C GLU A 131 -5.18 8.99 -7.69
N ALA A 132 -4.28 9.97 -7.68
CA ALA A 132 -4.63 11.38 -7.85
C ALA A 132 -5.27 11.66 -9.22
N ALA A 133 -4.76 11.04 -10.30
CA ALA A 133 -5.34 11.16 -11.64
C ALA A 133 -6.74 10.55 -11.69
N SER A 134 -6.94 9.37 -11.08
CA SER A 134 -8.24 8.70 -10.97
C SER A 134 -9.26 9.58 -10.25
N GLN A 135 -8.90 10.14 -9.10
CA GLN A 135 -9.76 11.04 -8.32
C GLN A 135 -10.08 12.36 -9.05
N ALA A 136 -9.18 12.81 -9.93
CA ALA A 136 -9.42 13.97 -10.82
C ALA A 136 -10.30 13.63 -12.03
N GLY A 137 -10.72 12.37 -12.21
CA GLY A 137 -11.48 11.88 -13.35
C GLY A 137 -10.64 11.60 -14.60
N ASP A 138 -9.30 11.72 -14.53
CA ASP A 138 -8.40 11.35 -15.61
C ASP A 138 -8.06 9.85 -15.56
N VAL A 139 -9.09 9.06 -15.84
CA VAL A 139 -9.02 7.59 -15.85
C VAL A 139 -7.98 7.08 -16.85
N ALA A 140 -7.80 7.78 -17.98
CA ALA A 140 -6.86 7.37 -19.01
C ALA A 140 -5.40 7.43 -18.52
N THR A 141 -5.01 8.55 -17.89
CA THR A 141 -3.68 8.70 -17.28
C THR A 141 -3.49 7.72 -16.13
N ALA A 142 -4.50 7.55 -15.26
CA ALA A 142 -4.43 6.59 -14.17
C ALA A 142 -4.16 5.15 -14.66
N ALA A 143 -4.91 4.70 -15.68
CA ALA A 143 -4.73 3.36 -16.25
C ALA A 143 -3.33 3.16 -16.83
N GLN A 144 -2.76 4.18 -17.48
CA GLN A 144 -1.39 4.11 -18.03
C GLN A 144 -0.35 3.93 -16.92
N ILE A 145 -0.48 4.68 -15.83
CA ILE A 145 0.47 4.60 -14.71
C ILE A 145 0.34 3.25 -14.00
N TYR A 146 -0.88 2.80 -13.68
CA TYR A 146 -1.06 1.48 -13.07
C TYR A 146 -0.55 0.35 -13.97
N ALA A 147 -0.79 0.42 -15.29
CA ALA A 147 -0.26 -0.57 -16.22
C ALA A 147 1.28 -0.58 -16.26
N ALA A 148 1.93 0.58 -16.16
CA ALA A 148 3.39 0.66 -16.07
C ALA A 148 3.92 0.03 -14.76
N VAL A 149 3.23 0.24 -13.64
CA VAL A 149 3.57 -0.42 -12.37
C VAL A 149 3.40 -1.93 -12.49
N VAL A 150 2.29 -2.43 -13.03
CA VAL A 150 2.05 -3.88 -13.23
C VAL A 150 3.10 -4.50 -14.17
N GLN A 151 3.61 -3.76 -15.16
CA GLN A 151 4.70 -4.28 -16.01
C GLN A 151 6.01 -4.46 -15.25
N HIS A 152 6.28 -3.60 -14.25
CA HIS A 152 7.50 -3.65 -13.46
C HIS A 152 7.39 -4.60 -12.26
N ASP A 153 6.23 -4.61 -11.60
CA ASP A 153 5.85 -5.46 -10.47
C ASP A 153 4.49 -6.14 -10.76
N PRO A 154 4.49 -7.31 -11.45
CA PRO A 154 3.28 -7.99 -11.87
C PRO A 154 2.39 -8.50 -10.73
N GLU A 155 2.92 -8.57 -9.51
CA GLU A 155 2.18 -9.02 -8.31
C GLU A 155 1.69 -7.84 -7.47
N ASN A 156 1.88 -6.60 -7.94
CA ASN A 156 1.47 -5.41 -7.21
C ASN A 156 -0.06 -5.29 -7.13
N VAL A 157 -0.63 -5.72 -6.01
CA VAL A 157 -2.08 -5.74 -5.78
C VAL A 157 -2.72 -4.37 -5.93
N ALA A 158 -2.07 -3.30 -5.44
CA ALA A 158 -2.58 -1.95 -5.54
C ALA A 158 -2.69 -1.49 -7.01
N ALA A 159 -1.68 -1.80 -7.82
CA ALA A 159 -1.68 -1.49 -9.25
C ALA A 159 -2.72 -2.30 -10.03
N ILE A 160 -2.84 -3.60 -9.72
CA ILE A 160 -3.84 -4.49 -10.32
C ILE A 160 -5.27 -3.98 -10.01
N ALA A 161 -5.55 -3.69 -8.73
CA ALA A 161 -6.84 -3.16 -8.31
C ALA A 161 -7.15 -1.81 -8.98
N GLY A 162 -6.19 -0.89 -8.99
CA GLY A 162 -6.32 0.43 -9.61
C GLY A 162 -6.57 0.35 -11.11
N LEU A 163 -5.84 -0.51 -11.82
CA LEU A 163 -6.03 -0.74 -13.25
C LEU A 163 -7.42 -1.32 -13.56
N ALA A 164 -7.86 -2.31 -12.76
CA ALA A 164 -9.18 -2.89 -12.92
C ALA A 164 -10.30 -1.87 -12.67
N ARG A 165 -10.15 -0.97 -11.67
CA ARG A 165 -11.07 0.17 -11.46
C ARG A 165 -11.12 1.10 -12.67
N CYS A 166 -9.97 1.36 -13.31
CA CYS A 166 -9.93 2.19 -14.51
C CYS A 166 -10.69 1.54 -15.69
N TYR A 167 -10.65 0.22 -15.82
CA TYR A 167 -11.45 -0.49 -16.82
C TYR A 167 -12.94 -0.45 -16.50
N LEU A 168 -13.32 -0.61 -15.23
CA LEU A 168 -14.71 -0.45 -14.80
C LEU A 168 -15.28 0.93 -15.11
N ALA A 169 -14.53 2.00 -14.81
CA ALA A 169 -14.95 3.36 -15.11
C ALA A 169 -15.21 3.61 -16.62
N ASN A 170 -14.62 2.79 -17.49
CA ASN A 170 -14.86 2.81 -18.94
C ASN A 170 -15.95 1.80 -19.39
N GLY A 171 -16.58 1.09 -18.45
CA GLY A 171 -17.58 0.05 -18.71
C GLY A 171 -17.03 -1.30 -19.16
N ASP A 172 -15.70 -1.49 -19.13
CA ASP A 172 -15.03 -2.71 -19.61
C ASP A 172 -14.87 -3.74 -18.48
N LYS A 173 -15.99 -4.40 -18.13
CA LYS A 173 -16.08 -5.37 -17.03
C LYS A 173 -15.24 -6.62 -17.28
N GLU A 174 -15.22 -7.07 -18.53
CA GLU A 174 -14.49 -8.26 -18.94
C GLU A 174 -13.00 -8.06 -18.69
N ARG A 175 -12.46 -6.90 -19.07
CA ARG A 175 -11.05 -6.59 -18.85
C ARG A 175 -10.72 -6.30 -17.40
N ALA A 176 -11.63 -5.66 -16.65
CA ALA A 176 -11.48 -5.52 -15.21
C ALA A 176 -11.36 -6.90 -14.53
N SER A 177 -12.25 -7.84 -14.86
CA SER A 177 -12.23 -9.21 -14.34
C SER A 177 -10.94 -9.94 -14.70
N ALA A 178 -10.53 -9.90 -15.96
CA ALA A 178 -9.28 -10.50 -16.41
C ALA A 178 -8.03 -9.91 -15.72
N THR A 179 -8.09 -8.63 -15.34
CA THR A 179 -7.00 -7.97 -14.61
C THR A 179 -6.94 -8.48 -13.16
N LEU A 180 -8.09 -8.71 -12.51
CA LEU A 180 -8.14 -9.30 -11.17
C LEU A 180 -7.67 -10.76 -11.13
N ASP A 181 -7.79 -11.49 -12.24
CA ASP A 181 -7.27 -12.86 -12.35
C ASP A 181 -5.74 -12.94 -12.32
N MET A 182 -5.03 -11.81 -12.49
CA MET A 182 -3.58 -11.72 -12.34
C MET A 182 -3.11 -11.76 -10.88
N VAL A 183 -4.02 -11.53 -9.92
CA VAL A 183 -3.68 -11.49 -8.49
C VAL A 183 -3.26 -12.87 -7.99
N PRO A 184 -2.10 -13.01 -7.31
CA PRO A 184 -1.71 -14.26 -6.66
C PRO A 184 -2.76 -14.81 -5.70
N GLU A 185 -2.91 -16.14 -5.61
CA GLU A 185 -3.97 -16.79 -4.81
C GLU A 185 -3.98 -16.36 -3.34
N ASP A 186 -2.80 -16.16 -2.75
CA ASP A 186 -2.63 -15.72 -1.36
C ASP A 186 -3.04 -14.26 -1.12
N GLN A 187 -3.19 -13.47 -2.18
CA GLN A 187 -3.53 -12.06 -2.15
C GLN A 187 -4.97 -11.75 -2.63
N LYS A 188 -5.73 -12.76 -3.08
CA LYS A 188 -7.13 -12.61 -3.54
C LYS A 188 -8.10 -12.08 -2.48
N HIS A 189 -7.74 -12.16 -1.20
CA HIS A 189 -8.55 -11.69 -0.08
C HIS A 189 -8.24 -10.26 0.35
N ASP A 190 -7.31 -9.60 -0.33
CA ASP A 190 -7.00 -8.18 -0.11
C ASP A 190 -8.27 -7.31 -0.28
N SER A 191 -8.39 -6.28 0.55
CA SER A 191 -9.56 -5.42 0.59
C SER A 191 -9.74 -4.62 -0.70
N ALA A 192 -8.65 -4.21 -1.36
CA ALA A 192 -8.73 -3.51 -2.62
C ALA A 192 -9.35 -4.39 -3.70
N ILE A 193 -8.94 -5.67 -3.76
CA ILE A 193 -9.44 -6.67 -4.72
C ILE A 193 -10.91 -6.99 -4.46
N LYS A 194 -11.29 -7.22 -3.20
CA LYS A 194 -12.70 -7.42 -2.80
C LYS A 194 -13.58 -6.24 -3.24
N GLY A 195 -13.09 -5.01 -3.04
CA GLY A 195 -13.81 -3.81 -3.47
C GLY A 195 -14.05 -3.77 -4.98
N VAL A 196 -13.03 -4.08 -5.80
CA VAL A 196 -13.23 -4.11 -7.27
C VAL A 196 -14.21 -5.22 -7.67
N ARG A 197 -14.14 -6.39 -7.02
CA ARG A 197 -15.05 -7.49 -7.33
C ARG A 197 -16.50 -7.16 -6.97
N MET A 198 -16.71 -6.54 -5.81
CA MET A 198 -18.01 -5.99 -5.41
C MET A 198 -18.53 -4.99 -6.45
N ALA A 199 -17.67 -4.11 -6.96
CA ALA A 199 -18.05 -3.17 -8.00
C ALA A 199 -18.47 -3.88 -9.30
N ILE A 200 -17.76 -4.94 -9.73
CA ILE A 200 -18.16 -5.77 -10.88
C ILE A 200 -19.54 -6.38 -10.66
N ASP A 201 -19.74 -7.04 -9.52
CA ASP A 201 -20.97 -7.75 -9.17
C ASP A 201 -22.17 -6.80 -9.13
N MET A 202 -21.98 -5.56 -8.66
CA MET A 202 -23.04 -4.54 -8.61
C MET A 202 -23.51 -4.08 -9.99
N MET A 203 -22.69 -4.19 -11.03
CA MET A 203 -23.02 -3.62 -12.33
C MET A 203 -23.96 -4.49 -13.18
N GLU A 204 -24.33 -5.71 -12.75
CA GLU A 204 -25.14 -6.64 -13.54
C GLU A 204 -26.47 -6.02 -14.04
N ASP A 205 -27.08 -5.15 -13.24
CA ASP A 205 -28.41 -4.56 -13.51
C ASP A 205 -28.38 -3.03 -13.72
N ALA A 206 -27.27 -2.51 -14.26
CA ALA A 206 -27.15 -1.08 -14.58
C ALA A 206 -28.19 -0.67 -15.64
N PRO A 207 -29.11 0.26 -15.33
CA PRO A 207 -30.16 0.63 -16.27
C PRO A 207 -29.65 1.56 -17.37
N ALA A 208 -30.43 1.70 -18.45
CA ALA A 208 -30.15 2.69 -19.47
C ALA A 208 -30.33 4.13 -18.94
N ALA A 209 -29.73 5.11 -19.62
CA ALA A 209 -29.70 6.50 -19.15
C ALA A 209 -31.12 7.11 -18.98
N ASP A 210 -32.06 6.73 -19.84
CA ASP A 210 -33.44 7.18 -19.85
C ASP A 210 -34.30 6.58 -18.73
N GLU A 211 -33.94 5.41 -18.20
CA GLU A 211 -34.64 4.79 -17.07
C GLU A 211 -34.43 5.56 -15.75
N PHE A 212 -33.32 6.31 -15.63
CA PHE A 212 -33.06 7.13 -14.43
C PHE A 212 -34.09 8.25 -14.25
N ASP A 213 -34.53 8.88 -15.34
CA ASP A 213 -35.51 9.97 -15.28
C ASP A 213 -36.85 9.46 -14.74
N GLU A 214 -37.28 8.27 -15.16
CA GLU A 214 -38.52 7.65 -14.68
C GLU A 214 -38.44 7.31 -13.19
N LEU A 215 -37.35 6.69 -12.75
CA LEU A 215 -37.12 6.34 -11.34
C LEU A 215 -37.04 7.59 -10.46
N LEU A 216 -36.34 8.63 -10.91
CA LEU A 216 -36.22 9.90 -10.19
C LEU A 216 -37.59 10.58 -10.06
N ASN A 217 -38.37 10.65 -11.13
CA ASN A 217 -39.73 11.21 -11.11
C ASN A 217 -40.64 10.43 -10.14
N ALA A 218 -40.51 9.11 -10.08
CA ALA A 218 -41.28 8.27 -9.15
C ALA A 218 -40.94 8.56 -7.67
N VAL A 219 -39.66 8.78 -7.36
CA VAL A 219 -39.20 9.18 -6.01
C VAL A 219 -39.66 10.60 -5.66
N MET A 220 -39.64 11.52 -6.63
CA MET A 220 -40.11 12.91 -6.42
C MET A 220 -41.62 12.98 -6.20
N ALA A 221 -42.40 12.13 -6.87
CA ALA A 221 -43.85 12.04 -6.69
C ALA A 221 -44.27 11.44 -5.33
N ALA A 222 -43.37 10.68 -4.68
CA ALA A 222 -43.59 10.09 -3.37
C ALA A 222 -42.33 10.20 -2.48
N PRO A 223 -42.01 11.40 -1.95
CA PRO A 223 -40.73 11.64 -1.26
C PRO A 223 -40.47 10.77 -0.03
N ASP A 224 -41.52 10.35 0.67
CA ASP A 224 -41.48 9.51 1.87
C ASP A 224 -41.50 8.00 1.56
N ASP A 225 -41.59 7.62 0.29
CA ASP A 225 -41.53 6.23 -0.17
C ASP A 225 -40.06 5.76 -0.22
N HIS A 226 -39.56 5.33 0.93
CA HIS A 226 -38.17 4.86 1.08
C HIS A 226 -37.87 3.61 0.25
N ALA A 227 -38.87 2.80 -0.11
CA ALA A 227 -38.67 1.61 -0.95
C ALA A 227 -38.28 2.02 -2.38
N LYS A 228 -39.00 2.97 -2.98
CA LYS A 228 -38.63 3.52 -4.30
C LYS A 228 -37.30 4.26 -4.27
N ARG A 229 -37.03 4.97 -3.17
CA ARG A 229 -35.74 5.67 -3.00
C ARG A 229 -34.58 4.68 -2.93
N PHE A 230 -34.77 3.55 -2.25
CA PHE A 230 -33.78 2.48 -2.18
C PHE A 230 -33.55 1.87 -3.55
N GLU A 231 -34.61 1.53 -4.28
CA GLU A 231 -34.52 1.01 -5.66
C GLU A 231 -33.72 1.94 -6.57
N LEU A 232 -33.99 3.25 -6.54
CA LEU A 232 -33.22 4.24 -7.29
C LEU A 232 -31.73 4.25 -6.88
N ALA A 233 -31.43 4.14 -5.58
CA ALA A 233 -30.05 4.06 -5.10
C ALA A 233 -29.32 2.80 -5.59
N GLU A 234 -30.01 1.65 -5.67
CA GLU A 234 -29.42 0.42 -6.22
C GLU A 234 -29.08 0.60 -7.70
N LYS A 235 -29.95 1.27 -8.45
CA LYS A 235 -29.75 1.58 -9.87
C LYS A 235 -28.60 2.55 -10.10
N TYR A 236 -28.46 3.57 -9.25
CA TYR A 236 -27.27 4.43 -9.29
C TYR A 236 -25.99 3.67 -8.96
N ALA A 237 -26.00 2.80 -7.95
CA ALA A 237 -24.84 2.00 -7.59
C ALA A 237 -24.43 1.05 -8.74
N ALA A 238 -25.40 0.41 -9.40
CA ALA A 238 -25.16 -0.45 -10.54
C ALA A 238 -24.53 0.29 -11.73
N ALA A 239 -24.91 1.55 -11.96
CA ALA A 239 -24.29 2.43 -12.95
C ALA A 239 -22.99 3.12 -12.45
N GLN A 240 -22.44 2.69 -11.32
CA GLN A 240 -21.25 3.26 -10.66
C GLN A 240 -21.39 4.75 -10.29
N ARG A 241 -22.62 5.27 -10.24
CA ARG A 241 -22.95 6.61 -9.77
C ARG A 241 -23.06 6.61 -8.24
N TYR A 242 -21.96 6.27 -7.59
CA TYR A 242 -21.94 6.03 -6.14
C TYR A 242 -22.35 7.27 -5.33
N GLY A 243 -21.97 8.48 -5.77
CA GLY A 243 -22.37 9.73 -5.09
C GLY A 243 -23.89 9.87 -5.01
N ASP A 244 -24.58 9.71 -6.15
CA ASP A 244 -26.05 9.76 -6.21
C ASP A 244 -26.68 8.66 -5.33
N ALA A 245 -26.16 7.43 -5.40
CA ALA A 245 -26.65 6.33 -4.57
C ALA A 245 -26.52 6.62 -3.07
N VAL A 246 -25.37 7.12 -2.64
CA VAL A 246 -25.08 7.49 -1.24
C VAL A 246 -26.03 8.58 -0.76
N ASP A 247 -26.29 9.61 -1.57
CA ASP A 247 -27.21 10.68 -1.22
C ASP A 247 -28.62 10.15 -0.93
N HIS A 248 -29.14 9.27 -1.79
CA HIS A 248 -30.45 8.67 -1.61
C HIS A 248 -30.51 7.76 -0.37
N LEU A 249 -29.47 6.96 -0.11
CA LEU A 249 -29.41 6.07 1.07
C LEU A 249 -29.33 6.86 2.38
N LEU A 250 -28.55 7.95 2.42
CA LEU A 250 -28.45 8.80 3.61
C LEU A 250 -29.76 9.50 3.95
N ILE A 251 -30.60 9.83 2.95
CA ILE A 251 -31.95 10.35 3.19
C ILE A 251 -32.82 9.30 3.90
N ILE A 252 -32.75 8.02 3.47
CA ILE A 252 -33.47 6.92 4.15
C ILE A 252 -32.98 6.80 5.59
N LEU A 253 -31.67 6.76 5.80
CA LEU A 253 -31.06 6.55 7.12
C LEU A 253 -31.30 7.72 8.08
N GLY A 254 -31.36 8.95 7.57
CA GLY A 254 -31.73 10.13 8.35
C GLY A 254 -33.20 10.13 8.80
N SER A 255 -34.08 9.45 8.05
CA SER A 255 -35.48 9.26 8.42
C SER A 255 -35.68 8.05 9.35
N LYS A 256 -35.06 6.91 9.01
CA LYS A 256 -35.16 5.65 9.77
C LYS A 256 -33.88 4.82 9.58
N MET A 257 -33.02 4.82 10.59
CA MET A 257 -31.73 4.10 10.58
C MET A 257 -31.88 2.58 10.37
N ASP A 258 -32.92 1.98 10.94
CA ASP A 258 -33.22 0.54 10.85
C ASP A 258 -34.34 0.26 9.83
N TRP A 259 -34.39 1.02 8.73
CA TRP A 259 -35.35 0.79 7.65
C TRP A 259 -35.08 -0.58 7.00
N GLU A 260 -36.13 -1.39 6.89
CA GLU A 260 -36.09 -2.80 6.45
C GLU A 260 -34.91 -3.61 7.03
N GLU A 261 -34.79 -3.66 8.36
CA GLU A 261 -33.74 -4.44 9.05
C GLU A 261 -32.31 -3.99 8.69
N GLY A 262 -32.15 -2.72 8.33
CA GLY A 262 -30.84 -2.10 8.07
C GLY A 262 -30.34 -2.23 6.64
N LYS A 263 -31.18 -2.67 5.68
CA LYS A 263 -30.80 -2.80 4.25
C LYS A 263 -30.15 -1.55 3.66
N ALA A 264 -30.66 -0.36 3.97
CA ALA A 264 -30.09 0.89 3.47
C ALA A 264 -28.65 1.11 3.97
N LYS A 265 -28.37 0.77 5.23
CA LYS A 265 -27.03 0.86 5.81
C LYS A 265 -26.10 -0.19 5.22
N GLU A 266 -26.58 -1.42 5.06
CA GLU A 266 -25.82 -2.49 4.42
C GLU A 266 -25.38 -2.10 3.00
N LYS A 267 -26.33 -1.65 2.17
CA LYS A 267 -26.04 -1.19 0.81
C LYS A 267 -25.05 -0.03 0.78
N LEU A 268 -25.17 0.90 1.71
CA LEU A 268 -24.23 2.02 1.84
C LEU A 268 -22.81 1.55 2.14
N LEU A 269 -22.64 0.55 3.02
CA LEU A 269 -21.34 -0.03 3.33
C LEU A 269 -20.76 -0.81 2.14
N GLN A 270 -21.59 -1.54 1.40
CA GLN A 270 -21.16 -2.21 0.17
C GLN A 270 -20.67 -1.21 -0.88
N ILE A 271 -21.33 -0.05 -1.03
CA ILE A 271 -20.87 1.03 -1.93
C ILE A 271 -19.51 1.56 -1.48
N PHE A 272 -19.28 1.75 -0.17
CA PHE A 272 -17.98 2.19 0.34
C PHE A 272 -16.85 1.18 0.09
N GLU A 273 -17.15 -0.10 0.19
CA GLU A 273 -16.20 -1.17 -0.17
C GLU A 273 -15.93 -1.17 -1.68
N ALA A 274 -17.00 -1.05 -2.49
CA ALA A 274 -16.92 -1.01 -3.94
C ALA A 274 -16.13 0.19 -4.46
N ALA A 275 -16.37 1.39 -3.92
CA ALA A 275 -15.66 2.61 -4.29
C ALA A 275 -14.20 2.60 -3.78
N GLY A 276 -13.97 2.04 -2.59
CA GLY A 276 -12.66 1.97 -1.94
C GLY A 276 -12.53 2.98 -0.80
N PRO A 277 -11.58 2.76 0.14
CA PRO A 277 -11.51 3.51 1.39
C PRO A 277 -11.06 4.97 1.25
N THR A 278 -10.33 5.30 0.19
CA THR A 278 -9.80 6.65 -0.11
C THR A 278 -10.67 7.43 -1.08
N ASP A 279 -11.68 6.79 -1.68
CA ASP A 279 -12.57 7.43 -2.63
C ASP A 279 -13.35 8.59 -1.97
N PRO A 280 -13.48 9.75 -2.62
CA PRO A 280 -14.21 10.90 -2.07
C PRO A 280 -15.63 10.56 -1.60
N VAL A 281 -16.36 9.72 -2.34
CA VAL A 281 -17.72 9.29 -1.99
C VAL A 281 -17.72 8.49 -0.69
N THR A 282 -16.73 7.61 -0.50
CA THR A 282 -16.57 6.84 0.73
C THR A 282 -16.22 7.73 1.91
N VAL A 283 -15.27 8.65 1.73
CA VAL A 283 -14.80 9.54 2.80
C VAL A 283 -15.92 10.46 3.27
N GLU A 284 -16.60 11.15 2.34
CA GLU A 284 -17.70 12.05 2.66
C GLU A 284 -18.92 11.29 3.22
N GLY A 285 -19.28 10.17 2.58
CA GLY A 285 -20.44 9.35 2.97
C GLY A 285 -20.31 8.80 4.40
N ARG A 286 -19.11 8.34 4.80
CA ARG A 286 -18.84 7.87 6.17
C ARG A 286 -18.99 8.99 7.19
N GLN A 287 -18.51 10.20 6.89
CA GLN A 287 -18.65 11.36 7.78
C GLN A 287 -20.14 11.75 7.97
N ARG A 288 -20.91 11.75 6.88
CA ARG A 288 -22.34 12.05 6.92
C ARG A 288 -23.13 10.97 7.68
N LEU A 289 -22.82 9.69 7.46
CA LEU A 289 -23.42 8.58 8.22
C LEU A 289 -23.12 8.68 9.73
N ALA A 290 -21.87 8.95 10.09
CA ALA A 290 -21.48 9.11 11.49
C ALA A 290 -22.29 10.25 12.14
N SER A 291 -22.42 11.38 11.44
CA SER A 291 -23.20 12.52 11.93
C SER A 291 -24.67 12.16 12.20
N LEU A 292 -25.30 11.33 11.35
CA LEU A 292 -26.67 10.84 11.56
C LEU A 292 -26.80 9.87 12.73
N MET A 293 -25.77 9.10 13.06
CA MET A 293 -25.81 8.13 14.17
C MET A 293 -25.64 8.79 15.55
N PHE A 294 -25.06 10.00 15.60
CA PHE A 294 -24.77 10.72 16.83
C PHE A 294 -25.57 12.03 17.00
N ALA A 295 -26.52 12.30 16.10
CA ALA A 295 -27.44 13.43 16.17
C ALA A 295 -28.73 13.04 16.92
#